data_AF-A0A1F7IY41-F1
#
_entry.id   AF-A0A1F7IY41-F1
#
_cell.length_a   1.000
_cell.length_b   1.000
_cell.length_c   1.000
_cell.angle_alpha   90.00
_cell.angle_beta   90.00
_cell.angle_gamma   90.00
#
_symmetry.space_group_name_H-M   'P 1'
#
loop_
_entity.id
_entity.type
_entity.pdbx_description
1 polymer ?
#
loop_
_entity_poly.entity_id
_entity_poly.type
_entity_poly.pdbx_seq_one_letter_code
_entity_poly.pdbx_strand_id
1 'polypeptide(L)' 'MQMIRTTLRLPIQLKKAAEKKATEQETTLQDLFNRALKLYIDHADKTRAKKIVFRSHDLGVPLDNLTREDIYGEPETP' A
#
# COMPACT_ATOMS: atom_id res chain seq x y z
N MET A 1 -11.18 -19.29 -15.79
CA MET A 1 -10.10 -19.21 -14.78
C MET A 1 -9.77 -20.61 -14.31
N GLN A 2 -8.49 -20.98 -14.29
CA GLN A 2 -8.05 -22.30 -13.80
C GLN A 2 -7.90 -22.25 -12.27
N MET A 3 -8.61 -23.12 -11.55
CA MET A 3 -8.58 -23.18 -10.09
C MET A 3 -7.63 -24.29 -9.64
N ILE A 4 -6.82 -24.01 -8.61
CA ILE A 4 -5.88 -24.97 -8.03
C ILE A 4 -6.46 -25.45 -6.69
N ARG A 5 -6.42 -26.76 -6.44
CA ARG A 5 -6.84 -27.32 -5.15
C ARG A 5 -5.76 -27.06 -4.11
N THR A 6 -6.11 -26.32 -3.07
CA THR A 6 -5.22 -26.03 -1.93
C THR A 6 -5.91 -26.44 -0.63
N THR A 7 -5.16 -27.06 0.28
CA THR A 7 -5.64 -27.41 1.61
C THR A 7 -5.04 -26.44 2.64
N LEU A 8 -5.91 -25.88 3.49
CA LEU A 8 -5.53 -24.93 4.54
C LEU A 8 -6.00 -25.45 5.88
N ARG A 9 -5.16 -25.32 6.92
CA ARG A 9 -5.55 -25.61 8.30
C ARG A 9 -6.16 -24.35 8.92
N LEU A 10 -7.35 -24.47 9.49
CA LEU A 10 -8.11 -23.36 10.05
C LEU A 10 -8.68 -23.77 11.42
N PRO A 11 -8.82 -22.83 12.37
CA PRO A 11 -9.55 -23.09 13.60
C PRO A 11 -10.99 -23.54 13.31
N ILE A 12 -11.48 -24.52 14.07
CA ILE A 12 -12.82 -25.11 13.86
C ILE A 12 -13.92 -24.04 13.92
N GLN A 13 -13.81 -23.11 14.88
CA GLN A 13 -14.80 -22.04 15.04
C GLN A 13 -14.83 -21.10 13.83
N LEU A 14 -13.66 -20.83 13.24
CA LEU A 14 -13.56 -19.98 12.07
C LEU A 14 -14.21 -20.63 10.85
N LYS A 15 -14.01 -21.95 10.66
CA LYS A 15 -14.66 -22.72 9.59
C LYS A 15 -16.18 -22.66 9.73
N LYS A 16 -16.71 -22.93 10.94
CA LYS A 16 -18.16 -22.88 11.21
C LYS A 16 -18.76 -21.50 10.94
N ALA A 17 -18.08 -20.44 11.37
CA ALA A 17 -18.54 -19.07 11.13
C ALA A 17 -18.53 -18.73 9.63
N ALA A 18 -17.50 -19.14 8.90
CA ALA A 18 -17.41 -18.93 7.46
C ALA A 18 -18.49 -19.70 6.69
N GLU A 19 -18.77 -20.95 7.07
CA GLU A 19 -19.85 -21.76 6.50
C GLU A 19 -21.22 -21.12 6.73
N LYS A 20 -21.50 -20.69 7.96
CA LYS A 20 -22.75 -19.99 8.29
C LYS A 20 -22.93 -18.74 7.43
N LYS A 21 -21.86 -17.94 7.31
CA LYS A 21 -21.87 -16.70 6.52
C LYS A 21 -22.01 -16.95 5.02
N ALA A 22 -21.44 -18.05 4.51
CA ALA A 22 -21.62 -18.44 3.11
C ALA A 22 -23.09 -18.78 2.82
N THR A 23 -23.74 -19.53 3.73
CA THR A 23 -25.17 -19.85 3.65
C THR A 23 -26.04 -18.59 3.72
N GLU A 24 -25.77 -17.68 4.66
CA GLU A 24 -26.51 -16.41 4.79
C GLU A 24 -26.41 -15.52 3.53
N GLN A 25 -25.30 -15.63 2.78
CA GLN A 25 -25.04 -14.83 1.59
C GLN A 25 -25.39 -15.55 0.29
N GLU A 26 -25.95 -16.76 0.34
CA GLU A 26 -26.22 -17.62 -0.82
C GLU A 26 -24.97 -17.81 -1.71
N THR A 27 -23.80 -17.94 -1.08
CA THR A 27 -22.51 -18.13 -1.75
C THR A 27 -21.82 -19.41 -1.30
N THR A 28 -20.73 -19.77 -1.98
CA THR A 28 -19.91 -20.91 -1.57
C THR A 28 -18.82 -20.48 -0.58
N LEU A 29 -18.40 -21.42 0.27
CA LEU A 29 -17.26 -21.22 1.16
C LEU A 29 -15.98 -20.85 0.37
N GLN A 30 -15.83 -21.43 -0.83
CA GLN A 30 -14.71 -21.13 -1.73
C GLN A 30 -14.74 -19.67 -2.20
N ASP A 31 -15.90 -19.14 -2.60
CA ASP A 31 -16.03 -17.75 -3.02
C ASP A 31 -15.75 -16.78 -1.88
N LEU A 32 -16.20 -17.13 -0.67
CA LEU A 32 -15.93 -16.35 0.53
C LEU A 32 -14.42 -16.27 0.82
N PHE A 33 -13.71 -17.40 0.73
CA PHE A 33 -12.25 -17.41 0.89
C PHE A 33 -11.53 -16.63 -0.21
N ASN A 34 -11.90 -16.84 -1.47
CA ASN A 34 -11.29 -16.13 -2.60
C ASN A 34 -11.49 -14.61 -2.48
N ARG A 35 -12.69 -14.17 -2.08
CA ARG A 35 -13.00 -12.75 -1.87
C ARG A 35 -12.20 -12.17 -0.71
N ALA A 36 -12.13 -12.88 0.42
CA ALA A 36 -11.35 -12.45 1.58
C ALA A 36 -9.85 -12.34 1.26
N LEU A 37 -9.29 -13.32 0.54
CA LEU A 37 -7.90 -13.31 0.10
C LEU A 37 -7.63 -12.14 -0.85
N LYS A 38 -8.51 -11.91 -1.83
CA LYS A 38 -8.38 -10.79 -2.75
C LYS A 38 -8.40 -9.45 -2.01
N LEU A 39 -9.37 -9.25 -1.12
CA LEU A 39 -9.44 -8.04 -0.29
C LEU A 39 -8.19 -7.85 0.55
N TYR A 40 -7.66 -8.92 1.16
CA TYR A 40 -6.44 -8.84 1.98
C TYR A 40 -5.23 -8.42 1.14
N ILE A 41 -5.03 -9.02 -0.03
CA ILE A 41 -3.93 -8.66 -0.95
C ILE A 41 -4.08 -7.20 -1.42
N ASP A 42 -5.27 -6.83 -1.91
CA ASP A 42 -5.54 -5.47 -2.40
C ASP A 42 -5.34 -4.40 -1.31
N HIS A 43 -5.73 -4.70 -0.06
CA HIS A 43 -5.50 -3.80 1.08
C HIS A 43 -4.04 -3.74 1.52
N ALA A 44 -3.31 -4.86 1.48
CA ALA A 44 -1.88 -4.89 1.76
C ALA A 44 -1.12 -4.01 0.75
N ASP A 45 -1.47 -4.10 -0.53
CA ASP A 45 -0.87 -3.30 -1.59
C ASP A 45 -1.17 -1.80 -1.43
N LYS A 46 -2.41 -1.43 -1.08
CA LYS A 46 -2.76 -0.03 -0.76
C LYS A 46 -1.98 0.50 0.44
N THR A 47 -1.77 -0.32 1.47
CA THR A 47 -1.03 0.08 2.67
C THR A 47 0.47 0.23 2.36
N ARG A 48 1.01 -0.63 1.51
CA ARG A 48 2.39 -0.55 1.01
C ARG A 48 2.60 0.66 0.08
N ALA A 49 1.61 1.00 -0.75
CA ALA A 49 1.64 2.17 -1.63
C ALA A 49 1.57 3.51 -0.86
N LYS A 50 0.84 3.57 0.26
CA LYS A 50 0.88 4.74 1.18
C LYS A 50 2.26 4.93 1.84
N LYS A 51 3.13 3.93 1.79
CA LYS A 51 4.50 3.98 2.32
C LYS A 51 5.50 4.56 1.32
N ILE A 52 5.04 5.26 0.28
CA ILE A 52 5.90 6.20 -0.46
C ILE A 52 6.20 7.36 0.49
N VAL A 53 7.27 7.20 1.26
CA VAL A 53 7.86 8.28 2.06
C VAL A 53 8.45 9.26 1.05
N PHE A 54 7.76 10.37 0.82
CA PHE A 54 8.38 11.53 0.20
C PHE A 54 9.46 12.01 1.16
N ARG A 55 10.73 11.75 0.84
CA ARG A 55 11.85 12.39 1.53
C ARG A 55 11.83 13.85 1.12
N SER A 56 11.02 14.67 1.80
CA SER A 56 11.22 16.12 1.77
C SER A 56 12.61 16.37 2.35
N HIS A 57 13.59 16.60 1.50
CA HIS A 57 14.82 17.25 1.95
C HIS A 57 14.42 18.69 2.29
N ASP A 58 14.79 19.11 3.49
CA ASP A 58 14.80 20.53 3.85
C ASP A 58 15.84 21.19 2.95
N LEU A 59 15.37 22.01 2.00
CA LEU A 59 16.24 22.76 1.08
C LEU A 59 16.77 24.04 1.75
N GLY A 60 16.53 24.23 3.04
CA GLY A 60 16.90 25.42 3.78
C GLY A 60 15.95 26.59 3.57
N VAL A 61 16.36 27.76 4.07
CA VAL A 61 15.59 29.00 3.97
C VAL A 61 15.59 29.48 2.51
N PRO A 62 14.44 29.93 1.96
CA PRO A 62 14.41 30.49 0.61
C PRO A 62 15.39 31.65 0.48
N LEU A 63 16.35 31.49 -0.43
CA LEU A 63 17.33 32.52 -0.79
C LEU A 63 16.70 33.52 -1.77
N ASP A 64 15.54 34.08 -1.41
CA ASP A 64 14.80 35.07 -2.22
C ASP A 64 15.49 36.45 -2.27
N ASN A 65 16.64 36.57 -1.60
CA ASN A 65 17.41 37.80 -1.48
C ASN A 65 18.70 37.77 -2.32
N LEU A 66 18.93 36.73 -3.12
CA LEU A 66 20.10 36.66 -3.99
C LEU A 66 19.91 37.60 -5.19
N THR A 67 20.84 38.52 -5.35
CA THR A 67 20.94 39.35 -6.54
C THR A 67 21.69 38.59 -7.63
N ARG A 68 21.56 39.02 -8.88
CA ARG A 68 22.27 38.42 -10.02
C ARG A 68 23.79 38.43 -9.82
N GLU A 69 24.30 39.43 -9.10
CA GLU A 69 25.71 39.61 -8.78
C GLU A 69 26.21 38.55 -7.78
N ASP A 70 25.35 38.08 -6.87
CA ASP A 70 25.70 36.99 -5.95
C ASP A 70 25.84 35.63 -6.65
N ILE A 71 25.22 35.46 -7.82
CA ILE A 71 25.20 34.21 -8.59
C ILE A 71 26.25 34.21 -9.72
N TYR A 72 26.50 35.38 -10.33
CA TYR A 72 27.36 35.54 -11.50
C TYR A 72 28.47 36.57 -11.33
N GLY A 73 28.70 37.07 -10.12
CA GLY A 73 29.79 38.00 -9.83
C GLY A 73 31.12 37.40 -10.27
N GLU A 74 31.92 38.20 -10.97
CA GLU A 74 33.26 37.76 -11.36
C GLU A 74 34.09 37.54 -10.09
N PRO A 75 34.87 36.44 -10.00
CA PRO A 75 35.70 36.21 -8.84
C PRO A 75 36.69 37.37 -8.72
N GLU A 76 36.74 38.01 -7.54
CA GLU A 76 37.78 38.98 -7.23
C GLU A 76 39.14 38.31 -7.45
N THR A 77 39.86 38.78 -8.46
CA THR A 77 41.23 38.38 -8.70
C THR A 77 42.13 39.21 -7.78
N PRO A 78 43.14 38.58 -7.15
CA PRO A 78 44.00 39.22 -6.15
C PRO A 78 44.87 40.35 -6.71
#